data_AF-W9WLS1-F1
#
_entry.id   AF-W9WLS1-F1
#
_cell.length_a   1.000
_cell.length_b   1.000
_cell.length_c   1.000
_cell.angle_alpha   90.00
_cell.angle_beta   90.00
_cell.angle_gamma   90.00
#
_symmetry.space_group_name_H-M   'P 1'
#
loop_
_entity.id
_entity.type
_entity.pdbx_description
1 polymer ?
#
loop_
_entity_poly.entity_id
_entity_poly.type
_entity_poly.pdbx_seq_one_letter_code
_entity_poly.pdbx_strand_id
1 'polypeptide(L)'
;MDFDTLADKVEALQLELEFAYELCDQANIQFDKYRTELYELTKSLESEREKAARAQRLLVEERGKCATLEARAKNLKVSLENEFVHVAKLQARLNTETASLKAMNKQARKVEEKLIDTQLDLEYLRCTTRVEPPHDPMATLAQDFPLPAQPFVVVLIDGDAYLWASNISGYGSPQAGASAVSHVEGPGPGAIAATSIRNEVIKYILNQNGTIPIASKVVTRVFLNFGSGSRLGMVHTRRRSVPPGVSAADFAVQFTEKIPLFDFFDAGRGKERADDKIRENFHLYLSTPNCHAIFVAACLDNGFARMLEQYSDHPVARQKIVLVSPGYVAFEIQKLALKVVEWPSVFAARTMPANAAARHEKETLKLQTQRAGTQRSASTPAISSGETQSYLPPRLLDLIPLWNPDVGMSKASNGVGFRVQQTTGAVVERLDLAQMIDTVEDID
;
A
#
# COMPACT_ATOMS: atom_id res chain seq x y z
N MET A 1 39.23 44.68 111.57
CA MET A 1 39.05 44.86 110.13
C MET A 1 38.81 46.34 109.91
N ASP A 2 39.57 46.96 109.02
CA ASP A 2 39.40 48.38 108.69
C ASP A 2 38.32 48.53 107.61
N PHE A 3 37.53 49.60 107.68
CA PHE A 3 36.37 49.81 106.81
C PHE A 3 36.78 49.88 105.34
N ASP A 4 37.92 50.50 105.06
CA ASP A 4 38.47 50.66 103.71
C ASP A 4 38.79 49.31 103.06
N THR A 5 39.42 48.38 103.80
CA THR A 5 39.69 47.02 103.29
C THR A 5 38.43 46.17 103.04
N LEU A 6 37.31 46.49 103.67
CA LEU A 6 36.04 45.84 103.40
C LEU A 6 35.35 46.46 102.19
N ALA A 7 35.42 47.79 102.04
CA ALA A 7 34.93 48.51 100.88
C ALA A 7 35.62 48.04 99.58
N ASP A 8 36.95 47.94 99.57
CA ASP A 8 37.71 47.43 98.41
C ASP A 8 37.30 46.01 98.00
N LYS A 9 37.01 45.15 98.98
CA LYS A 9 36.52 43.78 98.72
C LYS A 9 35.11 43.75 98.15
N VAL A 10 34.23 44.64 98.62
CA VAL A 10 32.88 44.76 98.07
C VAL A 10 32.94 45.26 96.62
N GLU A 11 33.81 46.22 96.31
CA GLU A 11 34.00 46.72 94.94
C GLU A 11 34.58 45.63 94.01
N ALA A 12 35.58 44.88 94.48
CA ALA A 12 36.13 43.74 93.72
C ALA A 12 35.07 42.66 93.44
N LEU A 13 34.24 42.31 94.43
CA LEU A 13 33.14 41.37 94.24
C LEU A 13 32.04 41.91 93.31
N GLN A 14 31.80 43.22 93.31
CA GLN A 14 30.87 43.86 92.36
C GLN A 14 31.38 43.73 90.92
N LEU A 15 32.67 43.96 90.69
CA LEU A 15 33.30 43.79 89.36
C LEU A 15 33.28 42.32 88.90
N GLU A 16 33.57 41.36 89.78
CA GLU A 16 33.49 39.93 89.45
C GLU A 16 32.04 39.50 89.14
N LEU A 17 31.06 40.03 89.89
CA LEU A 17 29.65 39.76 89.66
C LEU A 17 29.18 40.35 88.32
N GLU A 18 29.60 41.57 87.98
CA GLU A 18 29.29 42.21 86.70
C GLU A 18 29.87 41.41 85.52
N PHE A 19 31.14 41.00 85.62
CA PHE A 19 31.77 40.14 84.61
C PHE A 19 31.07 38.78 84.45
N ALA A 20 30.62 38.17 85.55
CA ALA A 20 29.83 36.94 85.50
C ALA A 20 28.48 37.14 84.81
N TYR A 21 27.80 38.27 85.03
CA TYR A 21 26.57 38.62 84.32
C TYR A 21 26.81 38.80 82.81
N GLU A 22 27.87 39.50 82.40
CA GLU A 22 28.22 39.65 80.99
C GLU A 22 28.48 38.29 80.30
N LEU A 23 29.18 37.36 80.97
CA LEU A 23 29.39 36.01 80.46
C LEU A 23 28.08 35.23 80.32
N CYS A 24 27.16 35.36 81.30
CA CYS A 24 25.84 34.77 81.22
C CYS A 24 25.02 35.34 80.05
N ASP A 25 25.09 36.64 79.81
CA ASP A 25 24.40 37.29 78.69
C ASP A 25 24.97 36.81 77.34
N GLN A 26 26.29 36.72 77.21
CA GLN A 26 26.92 36.15 76.01
C GLN A 26 26.51 34.69 75.78
N ALA A 27 26.45 33.87 76.83
CA ALA A 27 25.99 32.49 76.73
C ALA A 27 24.52 32.41 76.31
N ASN A 28 23.66 33.27 76.84
CA ASN A 28 22.24 33.34 76.47
C ASN A 28 22.06 33.68 74.98
N ILE A 29 22.82 34.65 74.47
CA ILE A 29 22.82 35.00 73.04
C ILE A 29 23.24 33.80 72.17
N GLN A 30 24.25 33.04 72.59
CA GLN A 30 24.66 31.83 71.86
C GLN A 30 23.58 30.74 71.90
N PHE A 31 22.92 30.53 73.05
CA PHE A 31 21.80 29.59 73.14
C PHE A 31 20.63 29.99 72.24
N ASP A 32 20.33 31.28 72.10
CA ASP A 32 19.28 31.75 71.19
C ASP A 32 19.64 31.52 69.70
N LYS A 33 20.92 31.66 69.33
CA LYS A 33 21.39 31.27 68.00
C LYS A 33 21.18 29.78 67.76
N TYR A 34 21.60 28.92 68.71
CA TYR A 34 21.40 27.48 68.58
C TYR A 34 19.93 27.07 68.54
N ARG A 35 19.05 27.74 69.30
CA ARG A 35 17.60 27.52 69.22
C ARG A 35 17.06 27.81 67.81
N THR A 36 17.52 28.89 67.20
CA THR A 36 17.11 29.29 65.86
C THR A 36 17.61 28.27 64.81
N GLU A 37 18.88 27.88 64.88
CA GLU A 37 19.46 26.86 64.00
C GLU A 37 18.75 25.51 64.12
N LEU A 38 18.45 25.07 65.35
CA LEU A 38 17.70 23.84 65.59
C LEU A 38 16.29 23.90 65.01
N TYR A 39 15.62 25.04 65.11
CA TYR A 39 14.30 25.23 64.52
C TYR A 39 14.35 25.12 62.98
N GLU A 40 15.32 25.77 62.33
CA GLU A 40 15.51 25.70 60.89
C GLU A 40 15.87 24.29 60.39
N LEU A 41 16.75 23.59 61.11
CA LEU A 41 17.10 22.20 60.83
C LEU A 41 15.88 21.26 60.96
N THR A 42 15.06 21.45 62.00
CA THR A 42 13.85 20.65 62.22
C THR A 42 12.87 20.84 61.08
N LYS A 43 12.62 22.10 60.68
CA LYS A 43 11.75 22.42 59.54
C LYS A 43 12.27 21.82 58.23
N SER A 44 13.58 21.86 58.01
CA SER A 44 14.20 21.27 56.81
C SER A 44 14.07 19.75 56.80
N LEU A 45 14.28 19.10 57.94
CA LEU A 45 14.12 17.66 58.10
C LEU A 45 12.67 17.20 57.83
N GLU A 46 11.69 17.96 58.32
CA GLU A 46 10.27 17.69 58.03
C GLU A 46 9.96 17.79 56.53
N SER A 47 10.44 18.86 55.87
CA SER A 47 10.31 19.03 54.42
C SER A 47 10.94 17.86 53.64
N GLU A 48 12.13 17.41 54.02
CA GLU A 48 12.77 16.26 53.37
C GLU A 48 12.03 14.95 53.62
N ARG A 49 11.50 14.74 54.84
CA ARG A 49 10.64 13.58 55.13
C ARG A 49 9.39 13.56 54.26
N GLU A 50 8.75 14.71 54.05
CA GLU A 50 7.60 14.80 53.14
C GLU A 50 7.98 14.49 51.69
N LYS A 51 9.11 15.01 51.21
CA LYS A 51 9.62 14.69 49.86
C LYS A 51 9.89 13.20 49.72
N ALA A 52 10.51 12.57 50.71
CA ALA A 52 10.76 11.13 50.73
C ALA A 52 9.44 10.32 50.69
N ALA A 53 8.44 10.72 51.48
CA ALA A 53 7.12 10.08 51.47
C ALA A 53 6.40 10.24 50.12
N ARG A 54 6.53 11.40 49.45
CA ARG A 54 6.02 11.61 48.08
C ARG A 54 6.72 10.69 47.08
N ALA A 55 8.05 10.63 47.11
CA ALA A 55 8.83 9.76 46.23
C ALA A 55 8.48 8.27 46.42
N GLN A 56 8.28 7.82 47.67
CA GLN A 56 7.89 6.44 47.96
C GLN A 56 6.51 6.10 47.39
N ARG A 57 5.54 7.01 47.49
CA ARG A 57 4.20 6.81 46.89
C ARG A 57 4.27 6.67 45.37
N LEU A 58 5.00 7.55 44.70
CA LEU A 58 5.20 7.47 43.25
C LEU A 58 5.89 6.16 42.84
N LEU A 59 6.90 5.73 43.60
CA LEU A 59 7.60 4.47 43.32
C LEU A 59 6.68 3.26 43.46
N VAL A 60 5.75 3.25 44.41
CA VAL A 60 4.74 2.18 44.53
C VAL A 60 3.76 2.20 43.37
N GLU A 61 3.31 3.39 42.95
CA GLU A 61 2.43 3.55 41.80
C GLU A 61 3.08 3.05 40.50
N GLU A 62 4.33 3.46 40.24
CA GLU A 62 5.09 3.02 39.07
C GLU A 62 5.36 1.51 39.09
N ARG A 63 5.66 0.92 40.25
CA ARG A 63 5.77 -0.54 40.38
C ARG A 63 4.46 -1.25 40.03
N GLY A 64 3.32 -0.68 40.44
CA GLY A 64 2.00 -1.18 40.06
C GLY A 64 1.79 -1.14 38.55
N LYS A 65 2.10 -0.01 37.89
CA LYS A 65 2.02 0.14 36.44
C LYS A 65 2.91 -0.88 35.72
N CYS A 66 4.17 -1.05 36.15
CA CYS A 66 5.08 -2.05 35.59
C CYS A 66 4.50 -3.47 35.68
N ALA A 67 3.97 -3.87 36.83
CA ALA A 67 3.36 -5.18 37.01
C ALA A 67 2.17 -5.42 36.07
N THR A 68 1.32 -4.41 35.85
CA THR A 68 0.19 -4.51 34.91
C THR A 68 0.65 -4.62 33.45
N LEU A 69 1.70 -3.88 33.07
CA LEU A 69 2.28 -3.94 31.73
C LEU A 69 2.94 -5.31 31.47
N GLU A 70 3.66 -5.86 32.46
CA GLU A 70 4.24 -7.19 32.38
C GLU A 70 3.17 -8.28 32.21
N ALA A 71 2.06 -8.19 32.95
CA ALA A 71 0.94 -9.12 32.80
C ALA A 71 0.32 -9.04 31.39
N ARG A 72 0.14 -7.82 30.86
CA ARG A 72 -0.35 -7.60 29.49
C ARG A 72 0.62 -8.17 28.45
N ALA A 73 1.92 -7.98 28.62
CA ALA A 73 2.94 -8.52 27.74
C ALA A 73 2.92 -10.06 27.71
N LYS A 74 2.77 -10.70 28.88
CA LYS A 74 2.62 -12.17 28.97
C LYS A 74 1.37 -12.66 28.22
N ASN A 75 0.24 -11.99 28.41
CA ASN A 75 -1.00 -12.35 27.71
C ASN A 75 -0.88 -12.20 26.18
N LEU A 76 -0.27 -11.10 25.71
CA LEU A 76 -0.01 -10.89 24.28
C LEU A 76 0.92 -11.96 23.70
N LYS A 77 1.93 -12.40 24.45
CA LYS A 77 2.82 -13.49 24.04
C LYS A 77 2.05 -14.80 23.83
N VAL A 78 1.18 -15.17 24.78
CA VAL A 78 0.35 -16.38 24.67
C VAL A 78 -0.61 -16.27 23.47
N SER A 79 -1.21 -15.10 23.26
CA SER A 79 -2.07 -14.85 22.08
C SER A 79 -1.29 -15.01 20.77
N LEU A 80 -0.06 -14.51 20.71
CA LEU A 80 0.79 -14.62 19.54
C LEU A 80 1.15 -16.09 19.23
N GLU A 81 1.47 -16.87 20.27
CA GLU A 81 1.72 -18.32 20.13
C GLU A 81 0.49 -19.06 19.58
N ASN A 82 -0.72 -18.71 20.04
CA ASN A 82 -1.97 -19.27 19.51
C ASN A 82 -2.21 -18.93 18.03
N GLU A 83 -1.92 -17.68 17.63
CA GLU A 83 -2.02 -17.26 16.23
C GLU A 83 -1.03 -18.02 15.34
N PHE A 84 0.20 -18.24 15.81
CA PHE A 84 1.18 -19.06 15.09
C PHE A 84 0.68 -20.50 14.85
N VAL A 85 0.03 -21.12 15.84
CA VAL A 85 -0.59 -22.43 15.67
C VAL A 85 -1.72 -22.38 14.64
N HIS A 86 -2.54 -21.33 14.64
CA HIS A 86 -3.60 -21.14 13.66
C HIS A 86 -3.06 -21.01 12.23
N VAL A 87 -2.02 -20.20 12.04
CA VAL A 87 -1.34 -20.02 10.75
C VAL A 87 -0.75 -21.34 10.27
N ALA A 88 -0.09 -22.11 11.15
CA ALA A 88 0.45 -23.43 10.79
C ALA A 88 -0.66 -24.39 10.33
N LYS A 89 -1.81 -24.39 10.99
CA LYS A 89 -2.97 -25.21 10.61
C LYS A 89 -3.55 -24.80 9.26
N LEU A 90 -3.66 -23.49 8.98
CA LEU A 90 -4.11 -22.98 7.70
C LEU A 90 -3.12 -23.31 6.58
N GLN A 91 -1.82 -23.20 6.84
CA GLN A 91 -0.79 -23.58 5.89
C GLN A 91 -0.85 -25.08 5.54
N ALA A 92 -1.07 -25.94 6.53
CA ALA A 92 -1.24 -27.37 6.30
C ALA A 92 -2.45 -27.65 5.39
N ARG A 93 -3.59 -27.00 5.65
CA ARG A 93 -4.79 -27.10 4.78
C ARG A 93 -4.54 -26.60 3.37
N LEU A 94 -3.85 -25.47 3.22
CA LEU A 94 -3.50 -24.95 1.91
C LEU A 94 -2.62 -25.93 1.12
N ASN A 95 -1.67 -26.56 1.80
CA ASN A 95 -0.80 -27.56 1.18
C ASN A 95 -1.59 -28.80 0.71
N THR A 96 -2.54 -29.28 1.52
CA THR A 96 -3.40 -30.42 1.14
C THR A 96 -4.29 -30.09 -0.06
N GLU A 97 -4.93 -28.92 -0.07
CA GLU A 97 -5.77 -28.48 -1.19
C GLU A 97 -4.93 -28.29 -2.47
N THR A 98 -3.73 -27.73 -2.34
CA THR A 98 -2.81 -27.57 -3.48
C THR A 98 -2.38 -28.92 -4.07
N ALA A 99 -2.13 -29.91 -3.22
CA ALA A 99 -1.79 -31.27 -3.67
C ALA A 99 -2.98 -31.93 -4.38
N SER A 100 -4.20 -31.78 -3.85
CA SER A 100 -5.43 -32.26 -4.47
C SER A 100 -5.66 -31.63 -5.85
N LEU A 101 -5.54 -30.30 -5.96
CA LEU A 101 -5.65 -29.58 -7.24
C LEU A 101 -4.62 -30.06 -8.28
N LYS A 102 -3.38 -30.32 -7.86
CA LYS A 102 -2.35 -30.87 -8.75
C LYS A 102 -2.72 -32.27 -9.26
N ALA A 103 -3.28 -33.12 -8.40
CA ALA A 103 -3.72 -34.46 -8.78
C ALA A 103 -4.90 -34.40 -9.78
N MET A 104 -5.91 -33.55 -9.51
CA MET A 104 -7.03 -33.34 -10.43
C MET A 104 -6.58 -32.80 -11.79
N ASN A 105 -5.67 -31.82 -11.81
CA ASN A 105 -5.11 -31.30 -13.07
C ASN A 105 -4.35 -32.37 -13.86
N LYS A 106 -3.62 -33.27 -13.19
CA LYS A 106 -2.95 -34.39 -13.86
C LYS A 106 -3.97 -35.34 -14.50
N GLN A 107 -5.08 -35.61 -13.81
CA GLN A 107 -6.14 -36.44 -14.35
C GLN A 107 -6.86 -35.77 -15.52
N ALA A 108 -7.15 -34.46 -15.43
CA ALA A 108 -7.75 -33.69 -16.52
C ALA A 108 -6.90 -33.76 -17.79
N ARG A 109 -5.59 -33.52 -17.68
CA ARG A 109 -4.66 -33.64 -18.81
C ARG A 109 -4.65 -35.03 -19.45
N LYS A 110 -4.72 -36.09 -18.64
CA LYS A 110 -4.78 -37.46 -19.15
C LYS A 110 -6.09 -37.75 -19.92
N VAL A 111 -7.19 -37.11 -19.52
CA VAL A 111 -8.46 -37.21 -20.24
C VAL A 111 -8.42 -36.39 -21.53
N GLU A 112 -7.83 -35.19 -21.50
CA GLU A 112 -7.61 -34.36 -22.69
C GLU A 112 -6.74 -35.08 -23.74
N GLU A 113 -5.66 -35.74 -23.32
CA GLU A 113 -4.79 -36.53 -24.20
C GLU A 113 -5.57 -37.65 -24.90
N LYS A 114 -6.35 -38.43 -24.13
CA LYS A 114 -7.23 -39.46 -24.71
C LYS A 114 -8.27 -38.88 -25.67
N LEU A 115 -8.82 -37.71 -25.36
CA LEU A 115 -9.79 -37.05 -26.22
C LEU A 115 -9.15 -36.67 -27.56
N ILE A 116 -7.95 -36.10 -27.52
CA ILE A 116 -7.18 -35.74 -28.72
C ILE A 116 -6.90 -36.99 -29.57
N ASP A 117 -6.43 -38.08 -28.96
CA ASP A 117 -6.19 -39.34 -29.67
C ASP A 117 -7.47 -39.86 -30.36
N THR A 118 -8.59 -39.88 -29.63
CA THR A 118 -9.87 -40.33 -30.23
C THR A 118 -10.39 -39.40 -31.33
N GLN A 119 -10.08 -38.09 -31.26
CA GLN A 119 -10.42 -37.14 -32.33
C GLN A 119 -9.58 -37.38 -33.58
N LEU A 120 -8.29 -37.67 -33.42
CA LEU A 120 -7.39 -38.06 -34.51
C LEU A 120 -7.85 -39.35 -35.18
N ASP A 121 -8.24 -40.36 -34.40
CA ASP A 121 -8.79 -41.62 -34.94
C ASP A 121 -10.07 -41.38 -35.78
N LEU A 122 -10.98 -40.52 -35.28
CA LEU A 122 -12.18 -40.14 -36.02
C LEU A 122 -11.87 -39.39 -37.33
N GLU A 123 -10.88 -38.49 -37.30
CA GLU A 123 -10.45 -37.75 -38.49
C GLU A 123 -9.79 -38.69 -39.51
N TYR A 124 -8.94 -39.61 -39.06
CA TYR A 124 -8.35 -40.65 -39.90
C TYR A 124 -9.43 -41.51 -40.59
N LEU A 125 -10.45 -41.93 -39.83
CA LEU A 125 -11.59 -42.65 -40.39
C LEU A 125 -12.37 -41.80 -41.41
N ARG A 126 -12.56 -40.50 -41.15
CA ARG A 126 -13.21 -39.59 -42.10
C ARG A 126 -12.39 -39.42 -43.39
N CYS A 127 -11.06 -39.38 -43.31
CA CYS A 127 -10.18 -39.27 -44.46
C CYS A 127 -10.13 -40.57 -45.29
N THR A 128 -10.17 -41.73 -44.64
CA THR A 128 -10.16 -43.04 -45.33
C THR A 128 -11.52 -43.44 -45.91
N THR A 129 -12.61 -42.85 -45.44
CA THR A 129 -13.98 -43.10 -45.94
C THR A 129 -14.49 -42.04 -46.93
N ARG A 130 -13.76 -40.92 -47.10
CA ARG A 130 -14.05 -39.92 -48.14
C ARG A 130 -13.52 -40.40 -49.49
N VAL A 131 -14.44 -40.65 -50.43
CA VAL A 131 -14.13 -40.65 -51.87
C VAL A 131 -14.01 -39.18 -52.29
N GLU A 132 -12.80 -38.73 -52.66
CA GLU A 132 -12.60 -37.38 -53.19
C GLU A 132 -13.26 -37.24 -54.58
N PRO A 133 -14.06 -36.18 -54.83
CA PRO A 133 -14.26 -35.65 -56.17
C PRO A 133 -12.98 -34.91 -56.63
N PRO A 134 -12.77 -34.72 -57.94
CA PRO A 134 -11.52 -34.21 -58.48
C PRO A 134 -11.31 -32.75 -58.06
N HIS A 135 -10.21 -32.49 -57.35
CA HIS A 135 -9.84 -31.15 -56.92
C HIS A 135 -8.99 -30.45 -57.99
N ASP A 136 -9.46 -29.26 -58.37
CA ASP A 136 -8.82 -28.33 -59.29
C ASP A 136 -7.39 -27.93 -58.88
N PRO A 137 -6.46 -27.73 -59.83
CA PRO A 137 -5.09 -27.33 -59.57
C PRO A 137 -5.00 -25.82 -59.36
N MET A 138 -5.30 -25.34 -58.15
CA MET A 138 -5.06 -23.93 -57.80
C MET A 138 -4.74 -23.67 -56.32
N ALA A 139 -3.99 -24.58 -55.70
CA ALA A 139 -3.47 -24.43 -54.33
C ALA A 139 -1.94 -24.37 -54.31
N THR A 140 -1.37 -23.34 -54.93
CA THR A 140 0.03 -22.94 -54.74
C THR A 140 0.16 -21.43 -54.88
N LEU A 141 -0.37 -20.67 -53.92
CA LEU A 141 0.01 -19.27 -53.72
C LEU A 141 -0.23 -18.84 -52.26
N ALA A 142 0.79 -18.19 -51.70
CA ALA A 142 0.83 -17.45 -50.44
C ALA A 142 1.12 -18.24 -49.14
N GLN A 143 2.39 -18.64 -49.00
CA GLN A 143 3.03 -19.03 -47.74
C GLN A 143 3.64 -17.79 -47.00
N ASP A 144 3.00 -16.61 -47.12
CA ASP A 144 3.43 -15.33 -46.54
C ASP A 144 2.38 -14.75 -45.60
N PHE A 145 1.78 -15.57 -44.72
CA PHE A 145 0.93 -15.00 -43.67
C PHE A 145 1.82 -14.35 -42.60
N PRO A 146 1.71 -13.02 -42.37
CA PRO A 146 2.40 -12.39 -41.25
C PRO A 146 1.95 -13.08 -39.96
N LEU A 147 2.92 -13.47 -39.12
CA LEU A 147 2.65 -14.05 -37.81
C LEU A 147 1.60 -13.20 -37.09
N PRO A 148 0.59 -13.82 -36.45
CA PRO A 148 -0.48 -13.09 -35.81
C PRO A 148 0.09 -12.10 -34.80
N ALA A 149 -0.35 -10.86 -34.90
CA ALA A 149 0.09 -9.77 -34.06
C ALA A 149 -0.15 -10.10 -32.57
N GLN A 150 0.92 -10.18 -31.79
CA GLN A 150 0.84 -10.50 -30.36
C GLN A 150 0.39 -9.26 -29.57
N PRO A 151 -0.75 -9.32 -28.83
CA PRO A 151 -1.12 -8.24 -27.94
C PRO A 151 -0.15 -8.13 -26.76
N PHE A 152 0.10 -6.90 -26.32
CA PHE A 152 0.92 -6.64 -25.13
C PHE A 152 0.50 -5.36 -24.42
N VAL A 153 0.98 -5.21 -23.19
CA VAL A 153 0.95 -3.99 -22.39
C VAL A 153 2.36 -3.65 -21.96
N VAL A 154 2.62 -2.37 -21.71
CA VAL A 154 3.95 -1.89 -21.30
C VAL A 154 3.89 -1.14 -19.98
N VAL A 155 4.91 -1.31 -19.16
CA VAL A 155 5.15 -0.54 -17.94
C VAL A 155 6.44 0.25 -18.12
N LEU A 156 6.35 1.58 -18.03
CA LEU A 156 7.48 2.50 -18.11
C LEU A 156 7.69 3.13 -16.73
N ILE A 157 8.85 2.90 -16.13
CA ILE A 157 9.14 3.29 -14.75
C ILE A 157 10.32 4.27 -14.74
N ASP A 158 10.10 5.44 -14.15
CA ASP A 158 11.18 6.32 -13.70
C ASP A 158 11.77 5.74 -12.41
N GLY A 159 12.89 5.04 -12.56
CA GLY A 159 13.58 4.38 -11.47
C GLY A 159 14.15 5.35 -10.44
N ASP A 160 14.40 6.62 -10.77
CA ASP A 160 14.95 7.60 -9.83
C ASP A 160 13.87 8.22 -8.93
N ALA A 161 12.62 8.29 -9.42
CA ALA A 161 11.51 8.91 -8.70
C ALA A 161 10.76 7.97 -7.75
N TYR A 162 10.82 6.65 -7.96
CA TYR A 162 10.02 5.67 -7.23
C TYR A 162 10.84 4.90 -6.20
N LEU A 163 10.23 4.65 -5.04
CA LEU A 163 10.78 3.79 -3.99
C LEU A 163 10.09 2.43 -4.05
N TRP A 164 10.84 1.34 -3.95
CA TRP A 164 10.26 0.00 -3.85
C TRP A 164 9.56 -0.20 -2.49
N ALA A 165 8.53 -1.05 -2.48
CA ALA A 165 7.79 -1.39 -1.27
C ALA A 165 8.66 -2.16 -0.26
N SER A 166 8.30 -2.11 1.03
CA SER A 166 9.12 -2.66 2.14
C SER A 166 9.40 -4.17 2.02
N ASN A 167 8.46 -4.93 1.45
CA ASN A 167 8.58 -6.35 1.14
C ASN A 167 9.64 -6.64 0.05
N ILE A 168 9.95 -5.67 -0.81
CA ILE A 168 11.02 -5.73 -1.81
C ILE A 168 12.31 -5.17 -1.23
N SER A 169 12.22 -4.10 -0.43
CA SER A 169 13.39 -3.41 0.13
C SER A 169 14.07 -4.10 1.33
N GLY A 170 13.58 -5.26 1.76
CA GLY A 170 14.19 -6.01 2.86
C GLY A 170 14.07 -5.31 4.23
N TYR A 171 13.16 -4.34 4.38
CA TYR A 171 12.87 -3.69 5.67
C TYR A 171 12.03 -4.64 6.55
N GLY A 172 12.63 -5.76 6.93
CA GLY A 172 12.15 -6.68 7.95
C GLY A 172 13.21 -6.79 9.06
N SER A 173 13.06 -5.96 10.10
CA SER A 173 13.79 -5.96 11.37
C SER A 173 15.32 -5.73 11.34
N PRO A 174 15.87 -4.72 12.05
CA PRO A 174 17.29 -4.63 12.31
C PRO A 174 17.67 -5.65 13.40
N GLN A 175 18.07 -6.85 12.99
CA GLN A 175 19.01 -7.60 13.82
C GLN A 175 20.38 -6.94 13.64
N ALA A 176 20.77 -6.17 14.66
CA ALA A 176 22.11 -5.63 14.81
C ALA A 176 23.14 -6.77 14.70
N GLY A 177 24.14 -6.59 13.84
CA GLY A 177 25.42 -7.30 13.97
C GLY A 177 25.75 -8.41 12.99
N ALA A 178 25.24 -8.42 11.75
CA ALA A 178 25.78 -9.31 10.72
C ALA A 178 26.35 -8.52 9.54
N SER A 179 27.68 -8.53 9.44
CA SER A 179 28.43 -8.22 8.24
C SER A 179 27.90 -8.96 7.02
N ALA A 180 28.17 -8.38 5.86
CA ALA A 180 27.92 -8.89 4.53
C ALA A 180 28.06 -10.42 4.40
N VAL A 181 27.19 -10.99 3.56
CA VAL A 181 27.14 -12.40 3.15
C VAL A 181 26.43 -13.32 4.15
N SER A 182 25.10 -13.24 4.16
CA SER A 182 24.28 -14.44 4.44
C SER A 182 23.32 -14.63 3.29
N HIS A 183 23.46 -15.77 2.60
CA HIS A 183 22.53 -16.25 1.60
C HIS A 183 21.15 -16.40 2.23
N VAL A 184 20.27 -15.43 1.99
CA VAL A 184 18.84 -15.63 2.18
C VAL A 184 18.40 -16.58 1.06
N GLU A 185 18.08 -17.83 1.40
CA GLU A 185 17.43 -18.78 0.47
C GLU A 185 16.05 -18.24 0.10
N GLY A 186 16.01 -17.34 -0.88
CA GLY A 186 14.80 -16.71 -1.38
C GLY A 186 15.09 -15.91 -2.65
N PRO A 187 14.07 -15.58 -3.46
CA PRO A 187 14.25 -14.72 -4.62
C PRO A 187 14.83 -13.38 -4.16
N GLY A 188 15.92 -12.93 -4.78
CA GLY A 188 16.48 -11.61 -4.47
C GLY A 188 15.49 -10.48 -4.75
N PRO A 189 15.67 -9.30 -4.14
CA PRO A 189 14.69 -8.21 -4.21
C PRO A 189 14.34 -7.76 -5.63
N GLY A 190 15.28 -7.81 -6.58
CA GLY A 190 14.98 -7.49 -7.98
C GLY A 190 13.97 -8.47 -8.60
N ALA A 191 14.10 -9.76 -8.29
CA ALA A 191 13.17 -10.80 -8.74
C ALA A 191 11.78 -10.67 -8.09
N ILE A 192 11.72 -10.26 -6.82
CA ILE A 192 10.46 -9.97 -6.13
C ILE A 192 9.75 -8.78 -6.79
N ALA A 193 10.49 -7.71 -7.11
CA ALA A 193 9.94 -6.54 -7.80
C ALA A 193 9.34 -6.89 -9.18
N ALA A 194 10.09 -7.63 -10.00
CA ALA A 194 9.61 -8.09 -11.31
C ALA A 194 8.32 -8.91 -11.21
N THR A 195 8.29 -9.86 -10.26
CA THR A 195 7.10 -10.71 -10.01
C THR A 195 5.91 -9.87 -9.54
N SER A 196 6.14 -8.90 -8.66
CA SER A 196 5.11 -8.04 -8.10
C SER A 196 4.48 -7.15 -9.18
N ILE A 197 5.29 -6.52 -10.04
CA ILE A 197 4.80 -5.73 -11.19
C ILE A 197 3.95 -6.61 -12.11
N ARG A 198 4.44 -7.79 -12.48
CA ARG A 198 3.68 -8.71 -13.36
C ARG A 198 2.32 -9.05 -12.74
N ASN A 199 2.27 -9.33 -11.45
CA ASN A 199 1.04 -9.67 -10.77
C ASN A 199 0.05 -8.49 -10.77
N GLU A 200 0.50 -7.27 -10.48
CA GLU A 200 -0.38 -6.10 -10.51
C GLU A 200 -0.91 -5.79 -11.91
N VAL A 201 -0.08 -5.95 -12.95
CA VAL A 201 -0.52 -5.81 -14.34
C VAL A 201 -1.54 -6.88 -14.73
N ILE A 202 -1.31 -8.14 -14.37
CA ILE A 202 -2.27 -9.23 -14.65
C ILE A 202 -3.60 -8.97 -13.94
N LYS A 203 -3.58 -8.56 -12.66
CA LYS A 203 -4.78 -8.17 -11.93
C LYS A 203 -5.54 -7.06 -12.67
N TYR A 204 -4.82 -6.04 -13.15
CA TYR A 204 -5.43 -4.96 -13.93
C TYR A 204 -6.10 -5.49 -15.20
N ILE A 205 -5.41 -6.32 -15.99
CA ILE A 205 -5.95 -6.91 -17.24
C ILE A 205 -7.23 -7.69 -16.98
N LEU A 206 -7.24 -8.54 -15.95
CA LEU A 206 -8.41 -9.35 -15.57
C LEU A 206 -9.61 -8.47 -15.19
N ASN A 207 -9.37 -7.28 -14.62
CA ASN A 207 -10.40 -6.33 -14.23
C ASN A 207 -10.88 -5.42 -15.38
N GLN A 208 -10.32 -5.51 -16.59
CA GLN A 208 -10.73 -4.67 -17.72
C GLN A 208 -11.90 -5.25 -18.56
N ASN A 209 -12.59 -6.28 -18.09
CA ASN A 209 -13.76 -6.89 -18.75
C ASN A 209 -13.55 -7.19 -20.26
N GLY A 210 -12.35 -7.66 -20.64
CA GLY A 210 -12.04 -8.02 -22.02
C GLY A 210 -11.54 -6.88 -22.92
N THR A 211 -11.46 -5.63 -22.42
CA THR A 211 -10.88 -4.50 -23.18
C THR A 211 -9.40 -4.73 -23.52
N ILE A 212 -8.67 -5.42 -22.62
CA ILE A 212 -7.31 -5.87 -22.85
C ILE A 212 -7.32 -7.40 -22.99
N PRO A 213 -6.78 -7.98 -24.07
CA PRO A 213 -6.72 -9.43 -24.23
C PRO A 213 -5.96 -10.10 -23.07
N ILE A 214 -6.51 -11.18 -22.50
CA ILE A 214 -5.87 -11.92 -21.39
C ILE A 214 -4.52 -12.52 -21.81
N ALA A 215 -4.35 -12.84 -23.10
CA ALA A 215 -3.10 -13.32 -23.69
C ALA A 215 -2.02 -12.22 -23.86
N SER A 216 -2.28 -10.99 -23.40
CA SER A 216 -1.34 -9.87 -23.54
C SER A 216 -0.03 -10.16 -22.81
N LYS A 217 1.10 -10.03 -23.52
CA LYS A 217 2.42 -10.08 -22.89
C LYS A 217 2.64 -8.80 -22.07
N VAL A 218 3.42 -8.91 -20.99
CA VAL A 218 3.79 -7.76 -20.16
C VAL A 218 5.23 -7.40 -20.46
N VAL A 219 5.45 -6.18 -20.95
CA VAL A 219 6.77 -5.59 -21.13
C VAL A 219 6.99 -4.58 -20.01
N THR A 220 8.13 -4.62 -19.34
CA THR A 220 8.45 -3.65 -18.29
C THR A 220 9.82 -3.06 -18.54
N ARG A 221 9.93 -1.73 -18.49
CA ARG A 221 11.19 -1.01 -18.67
C ARG A 221 11.37 -0.04 -17.52
N VAL A 222 12.40 -0.30 -16.71
CA VAL A 222 12.83 0.61 -15.65
C VAL A 222 14.01 1.43 -16.19
N PHE A 223 13.92 2.75 -16.09
CA PHE A 223 15.00 3.64 -16.49
C PHE A 223 15.63 4.24 -15.23
N LEU A 224 16.90 3.95 -15.01
CA LEU A 224 17.65 4.48 -13.87
C LEU A 224 18.97 5.06 -14.36
N ASN A 225 19.38 6.20 -13.81
CA ASN A 225 20.73 6.69 -14.06
C ASN A 225 21.73 6.05 -13.09
N PHE A 226 22.55 5.10 -13.54
CA PHE A 226 23.59 4.48 -12.69
C PHE A 226 24.78 5.41 -12.38
N GLY A 227 24.68 6.71 -12.70
CA GLY A 227 25.74 7.70 -12.62
C GLY A 227 26.62 7.61 -11.36
N SER A 228 27.94 7.46 -11.61
CA SER A 228 29.01 7.35 -10.61
C SER A 228 28.83 8.33 -9.44
N GLY A 229 28.85 7.80 -8.22
CA GLY A 229 28.79 8.53 -6.96
C GLY A 229 30.02 9.40 -6.69
N SER A 230 30.28 10.39 -7.54
CA SER A 230 31.31 11.40 -7.32
C SER A 230 30.80 12.81 -7.67
N ARG A 231 29.76 13.24 -6.93
CA ARG A 231 29.62 14.66 -6.60
C ARG A 231 29.31 14.76 -5.11
N LEU A 232 30.31 15.22 -4.38
CA LEU A 232 30.28 15.60 -2.98
C LEU A 232 28.96 16.36 -2.69
N GLY A 233 28.11 15.82 -1.81
CA GLY A 233 26.91 16.52 -1.30
C GLY A 233 25.53 15.99 -1.71
N MET A 234 25.39 15.17 -2.77
CA MET A 234 24.08 14.66 -3.24
C MET A 234 23.92 13.12 -3.17
N VAL A 235 24.72 12.46 -2.35
CA VAL A 235 24.73 10.99 -2.21
C VAL A 235 23.45 10.44 -1.55
N HIS A 236 22.71 11.27 -0.80
CA HIS A 236 21.55 10.84 -0.01
C HIS A 236 20.23 10.71 -0.81
N THR A 237 20.14 11.26 -2.01
CA THR A 237 18.90 11.26 -2.81
C THR A 237 18.90 10.25 -3.95
N ARG A 238 20.07 9.82 -4.45
CA ARG A 238 20.18 8.91 -5.62
C ARG A 238 20.34 7.43 -5.28
N ARG A 239 20.53 7.08 -3.99
CA ARG A 239 20.52 5.68 -3.50
C ARG A 239 19.14 5.21 -3.03
N ARG A 240 18.08 5.86 -3.49
CA ARG A 240 16.72 5.68 -2.96
C ARG A 240 15.94 4.54 -3.63
N SER A 241 16.31 4.18 -4.85
CA SER A 241 15.60 3.18 -5.66
C SER A 241 16.16 1.76 -5.55
N VAL A 242 17.08 1.50 -4.61
CA VAL A 242 17.66 0.17 -4.40
C VAL A 242 17.63 -0.16 -2.91
N PRO A 243 17.18 -1.37 -2.53
CA PRO A 243 17.17 -1.81 -1.14
C PRO A 243 18.54 -1.63 -0.45
N PRO A 244 18.58 -1.23 0.85
CA PRO A 244 19.83 -1.21 1.60
C PRO A 244 20.51 -2.59 1.58
N GLY A 245 21.80 -2.64 1.24
CA GLY A 245 22.58 -3.89 1.23
C GLY A 245 22.63 -4.63 -0.13
N VAL A 246 21.90 -4.17 -1.15
CA VAL A 246 21.99 -4.70 -2.53
C VAL A 246 22.49 -3.61 -3.47
N SER A 247 23.42 -3.92 -4.37
CA SER A 247 23.88 -2.93 -5.36
C SER A 247 22.81 -2.71 -6.43
N ALA A 248 22.78 -1.53 -7.05
CA ALA A 248 21.85 -1.24 -8.15
C ALA A 248 22.02 -2.21 -9.32
N ALA A 249 23.27 -2.67 -9.55
CA ALA A 249 23.60 -3.66 -10.56
C ALA A 249 23.01 -5.04 -10.21
N ASP A 250 23.19 -5.52 -8.98
CA ASP A 250 22.64 -6.83 -8.57
C ASP A 250 21.11 -6.83 -8.61
N PHE A 251 20.48 -5.72 -8.19
CA PHE A 251 19.03 -5.57 -8.32
C PHE A 251 18.59 -5.64 -9.78
N ALA A 252 19.28 -4.93 -10.68
CA ALA A 252 18.98 -4.92 -12.11
C ALA A 252 19.15 -6.31 -12.74
N VAL A 253 20.19 -7.06 -12.37
CA VAL A 253 20.42 -8.44 -12.82
C VAL A 253 19.27 -9.33 -12.36
N GLN A 254 18.96 -9.35 -11.06
CA GLN A 254 17.87 -10.15 -10.51
C GLN A 254 16.50 -9.81 -11.12
N PHE A 255 16.26 -8.53 -11.43
CA PHE A 255 15.04 -8.07 -12.07
C PHE A 255 14.92 -8.59 -13.50
N THR A 256 16.00 -8.42 -14.28
CA THR A 256 16.04 -8.74 -15.71
C THR A 256 16.02 -10.25 -15.95
N GLU A 257 16.75 -11.03 -15.14
CA GLU A 257 16.79 -12.49 -15.25
C GLU A 257 15.46 -13.16 -14.86
N LYS A 258 14.63 -12.49 -14.05
CA LYS A 258 13.42 -13.10 -13.51
C LYS A 258 12.32 -13.26 -14.56
N ILE A 259 12.17 -12.31 -15.47
CA ILE A 259 11.09 -12.30 -16.48
C ILE A 259 11.65 -11.80 -17.82
N PRO A 260 11.56 -12.57 -18.92
CA PRO A 260 12.26 -12.26 -20.17
C PRO A 260 11.93 -10.92 -20.87
N LEU A 261 10.81 -10.26 -20.55
CA LEU A 261 10.40 -8.99 -21.16
C LEU A 261 10.53 -7.81 -20.16
N PHE A 262 11.28 -8.02 -19.09
CA PHE A 262 11.49 -7.05 -18.04
C PHE A 262 12.94 -6.60 -18.10
N ASP A 263 13.13 -5.33 -18.38
CA ASP A 263 14.44 -4.75 -18.62
C ASP A 263 14.71 -3.62 -17.64
N PHE A 264 15.95 -3.55 -17.17
CA PHE A 264 16.45 -2.48 -16.33
C PHE A 264 17.54 -1.72 -17.08
N PHE A 265 17.23 -0.51 -17.56
CA PHE A 265 18.09 0.28 -18.42
C PHE A 265 18.88 1.34 -17.67
N ASP A 266 20.18 1.42 -17.96
CA ASP A 266 20.95 2.63 -17.69
C ASP A 266 20.47 3.77 -18.60
N ALA A 267 19.99 4.86 -18.00
CA ALA A 267 19.70 6.09 -18.72
C ALA A 267 20.98 6.78 -19.22
N GLY A 268 22.14 6.46 -18.64
CA GLY A 268 23.43 7.06 -18.96
C GLY A 268 23.65 8.40 -18.27
N ARG A 269 24.81 9.01 -18.53
CA ARG A 269 25.24 10.24 -17.83
C ARG A 269 24.44 11.46 -18.31
N GLY A 270 23.86 12.20 -17.36
CA GLY A 270 23.18 13.46 -17.64
C GLY A 270 21.89 13.61 -16.84
N LYS A 271 21.49 14.86 -16.59
CA LYS A 271 20.15 15.18 -16.09
C LYS A 271 19.15 14.91 -17.24
N GLU A 272 17.95 14.44 -16.93
CA GLU A 272 16.82 14.30 -17.88
C GLU A 272 16.97 13.17 -18.93
N ARG A 273 18.05 12.38 -18.88
CA ARG A 273 18.26 11.23 -19.78
C ARG A 273 17.21 10.13 -19.63
N ALA A 274 16.73 9.89 -18.41
CA ALA A 274 15.66 8.93 -18.16
C ALA A 274 14.35 9.42 -18.77
N ASP A 275 14.05 10.72 -18.61
CA ASP A 275 12.84 11.36 -19.11
C ASP A 275 12.73 11.27 -20.62
N ASP A 276 13.83 11.54 -21.34
CA ASP A 276 13.87 11.42 -22.80
C ASP A 276 13.59 9.98 -23.26
N LYS A 277 14.19 8.99 -22.59
CA LYS A 277 13.94 7.57 -22.91
C LYS A 277 12.49 7.20 -22.64
N ILE A 278 11.92 7.62 -21.51
CA ILE A 278 10.53 7.35 -21.16
C ILE A 278 9.60 8.00 -22.19
N ARG A 279 9.87 9.25 -22.59
CA ARG A 279 9.06 10.00 -23.56
C ARG A 279 9.03 9.32 -24.92
N GLU A 280 10.18 8.94 -25.46
CA GLU A 280 10.25 8.26 -26.76
C GLU A 280 9.62 6.86 -26.72
N ASN A 281 9.84 6.10 -25.64
CA ASN A 281 9.18 4.80 -25.45
C ASN A 281 7.67 4.96 -25.38
N PHE A 282 7.19 5.97 -24.65
CA PHE A 282 5.77 6.26 -24.53
C PHE A 282 5.14 6.52 -25.90
N HIS A 283 5.74 7.40 -26.73
CA HIS A 283 5.23 7.70 -28.06
C HIS A 283 5.23 6.50 -29.01
N LEU A 284 6.29 5.69 -28.97
CA LEU A 284 6.39 4.45 -29.75
C LEU A 284 5.26 3.48 -29.38
N TYR A 285 5.05 3.25 -28.08
CA TYR A 285 4.02 2.29 -27.65
C TYR A 285 2.61 2.81 -27.82
N LEU A 286 2.40 4.12 -27.67
CA LEU A 286 1.08 4.71 -27.84
C LEU A 286 0.61 4.61 -29.30
N SER A 287 1.52 4.80 -30.25
CA SER A 287 1.26 4.65 -31.68
C SER A 287 1.19 3.19 -32.14
N THR A 288 1.65 2.23 -31.33
CA THR A 288 1.63 0.80 -31.67
C THR A 288 0.22 0.20 -31.49
N PRO A 289 -0.41 -0.35 -32.55
CA PRO A 289 -1.78 -0.89 -32.47
C PRO A 289 -1.94 -2.04 -31.46
N ASN A 290 -0.93 -2.91 -31.36
CA ASN A 290 -0.95 -4.09 -30.50
C ASN A 290 -0.67 -3.78 -29.01
N CYS A 291 -0.30 -2.55 -28.69
CA CYS A 291 -0.15 -2.09 -27.32
C CYS A 291 -1.50 -1.62 -26.79
N HIS A 292 -2.04 -2.34 -25.82
CA HIS A 292 -3.39 -2.10 -25.30
C HIS A 292 -3.42 -1.18 -24.09
N ALA A 293 -2.32 -1.11 -23.33
CA ALA A 293 -2.17 -0.20 -22.20
C ALA A 293 -0.69 0.14 -21.94
N ILE A 294 -0.48 1.37 -21.47
CA ILE A 294 0.81 1.93 -21.09
C ILE A 294 0.69 2.40 -19.64
N PHE A 295 1.33 1.67 -18.74
CA PHE A 295 1.47 2.05 -17.35
C PHE A 295 2.65 3.00 -17.20
N VAL A 296 2.39 4.24 -16.77
CA VAL A 296 3.40 5.30 -16.64
C VAL A 296 3.64 5.54 -15.15
N ALA A 297 4.70 4.93 -14.63
CA ALA A 297 5.24 5.21 -13.30
C ALA A 297 6.30 6.31 -13.39
N ALA A 298 5.86 7.50 -13.83
CA ALA A 298 6.67 8.72 -13.91
C ALA A 298 5.85 9.95 -13.50
N CYS A 299 4.75 9.74 -12.78
CA CYS A 299 3.73 10.77 -12.53
C CYS A 299 4.04 11.69 -11.33
N LEU A 300 5.27 11.66 -10.83
CA LEU A 300 5.76 12.52 -9.75
C LEU A 300 6.48 13.77 -10.25
N ASP A 301 6.87 13.81 -11.52
CA ASP A 301 7.52 14.96 -12.15
C ASP A 301 6.57 15.66 -13.13
N ASN A 302 6.35 16.97 -12.92
CA ASN A 302 5.57 17.80 -13.84
C ASN A 302 6.23 17.92 -15.23
N GLY A 303 7.49 17.53 -15.40
CA GLY A 303 8.16 17.46 -16.70
C GLY A 303 7.46 16.54 -17.72
N PHE A 304 6.67 15.56 -17.25
CA PHE A 304 5.87 14.70 -18.12
C PHE A 304 4.48 15.28 -18.46
N ALA A 305 4.03 16.34 -17.80
CA ALA A 305 2.68 16.89 -17.99
C ALA A 305 2.41 17.30 -19.44
N ARG A 306 3.34 18.05 -20.07
CA ARG A 306 3.18 18.49 -21.47
C ARG A 306 3.09 17.32 -22.45
N MET A 307 3.82 16.24 -22.20
CA MET A 307 3.74 15.03 -23.03
C MET A 307 2.40 14.30 -22.87
N LEU A 308 1.84 14.28 -21.67
CA LEU A 308 0.55 13.63 -21.42
C LEU A 308 -0.65 14.49 -21.86
N GLU A 309 -0.52 15.82 -21.74
CA GLU A 309 -1.56 16.80 -22.02
C GLU A 309 -2.07 16.70 -23.46
N GLN A 310 -1.18 16.49 -24.43
CA GLN A 310 -1.54 16.36 -25.85
C GLN A 310 -2.49 15.17 -26.15
N TYR A 311 -2.65 14.23 -25.22
CA TYR A 311 -3.52 13.06 -25.35
C TYR A 311 -4.72 13.10 -24.40
N SER A 312 -4.88 14.16 -23.60
CA SER A 312 -5.98 14.28 -22.62
C SER A 312 -7.37 14.31 -23.26
N ASP A 313 -7.48 14.89 -24.45
CA ASP A 313 -8.72 14.97 -25.24
C ASP A 313 -8.84 13.87 -26.31
N HIS A 314 -7.80 13.06 -26.52
CA HIS A 314 -7.82 12.03 -27.56
C HIS A 314 -8.51 10.75 -27.05
N PRO A 315 -9.66 10.34 -27.60
CA PRO A 315 -10.50 9.29 -27.00
C PRO A 315 -9.81 7.92 -26.91
N VAL A 316 -9.08 7.52 -27.95
CA VAL A 316 -8.37 6.23 -27.98
C VAL A 316 -7.09 6.25 -27.14
N ALA A 317 -6.22 7.24 -27.34
CA ALA A 317 -4.96 7.36 -26.59
C ALA A 317 -5.20 7.45 -25.08
N ARG A 318 -6.16 8.27 -24.64
CA ARG A 318 -6.52 8.41 -23.22
C ARG A 318 -6.90 7.09 -22.56
N GLN A 319 -7.56 6.18 -23.28
CA GLN A 319 -7.96 4.88 -22.73
C GLN A 319 -6.78 3.95 -22.48
N LYS A 320 -5.72 4.06 -23.29
CA LYS A 320 -4.49 3.28 -23.19
C LYS A 320 -3.57 3.77 -22.05
N ILE A 321 -3.63 5.05 -21.68
CA ILE A 321 -2.71 5.64 -20.70
C ILE A 321 -3.22 5.37 -19.28
N VAL A 322 -2.37 4.76 -18.45
CA VAL A 322 -2.64 4.48 -17.04
C VAL A 322 -1.48 4.99 -16.21
N LEU A 323 -1.72 5.92 -15.29
CA LEU A 323 -0.71 6.43 -14.38
C LEU A 323 -0.56 5.48 -13.19
N VAL A 324 0.68 5.20 -12.80
CA VAL A 324 0.97 4.41 -11.59
C VAL A 324 1.43 5.36 -10.49
N SER A 325 0.58 5.56 -9.50
CA SER A 325 0.84 6.45 -8.38
C SER A 325 1.37 5.68 -7.17
N PRO A 326 2.38 6.20 -6.45
CA PRO A 326 2.76 5.71 -5.13
C PRO A 326 1.96 6.40 -4.00
N GLY A 327 0.78 6.96 -4.27
CA GLY A 327 -0.08 7.65 -3.28
C GLY A 327 -0.31 9.15 -3.56
N TYR A 328 0.42 9.73 -4.50
CA TYR A 328 0.08 11.05 -5.07
C TYR A 328 0.55 11.18 -6.52
N VAL A 329 0.00 12.18 -7.22
CA VAL A 329 0.35 12.55 -8.60
C VAL A 329 0.74 14.01 -8.62
N ALA A 330 1.70 14.39 -9.46
CA ALA A 330 2.13 15.76 -9.64
C ALA A 330 0.95 16.63 -10.14
N PHE A 331 0.87 17.87 -9.65
CA PHE A 331 -0.32 18.70 -9.81
C PHE A 331 -0.74 18.92 -11.27
N GLU A 332 0.20 19.22 -12.17
CA GLU A 332 -0.12 19.45 -13.59
C GLU A 332 -0.63 18.19 -14.28
N ILE A 333 -0.11 17.02 -13.88
CA ILE A 333 -0.57 15.72 -14.39
C ILE A 333 -1.97 15.40 -13.84
N GLN A 334 -2.25 15.73 -12.58
CA GLN A 334 -3.54 15.49 -11.95
C GLN A 334 -4.69 16.22 -12.68
N LYS A 335 -4.43 17.41 -13.21
CA LYS A 335 -5.42 18.18 -14.00
C LYS A 335 -5.89 17.46 -15.27
N LEU A 336 -5.08 16.54 -15.81
CA LEU A 336 -5.38 15.81 -17.05
C LEU A 336 -6.43 14.70 -16.87
N ALA A 337 -6.80 14.36 -15.63
CA ALA A 337 -7.82 13.36 -15.31
C ALA A 337 -7.64 12.02 -16.06
N LEU A 338 -6.41 11.55 -16.14
CA LEU A 338 -6.05 10.23 -16.69
C LEU A 338 -6.36 9.13 -15.67
N LYS A 339 -6.46 7.87 -16.13
CA LYS A 339 -6.65 6.71 -15.24
C LYS A 339 -5.46 6.61 -14.30
N VAL A 340 -5.71 6.37 -13.01
CA VAL A 340 -4.67 6.19 -11.99
C VAL A 340 -4.86 4.85 -11.30
N VAL A 341 -3.77 4.13 -11.08
CA VAL A 341 -3.71 2.91 -10.26
C VAL A 341 -2.61 3.05 -9.21
N GLU A 342 -2.76 2.34 -8.11
CA GLU A 342 -1.73 2.24 -7.06
C GLU A 342 -1.27 0.79 -6.92
N TRP A 343 0.04 0.60 -6.79
CA TRP A 343 0.66 -0.71 -6.62
C TRP A 343 1.43 -0.79 -5.30
N PRO A 344 0.75 -0.86 -4.14
CA PRO A 344 1.40 -0.85 -2.83
C PRO A 344 2.30 -2.07 -2.58
N SER A 345 2.11 -3.15 -3.34
CA SER A 345 2.96 -4.35 -3.34
C SER A 345 4.28 -4.15 -4.10
N VAL A 346 4.38 -3.10 -4.92
CA VAL A 346 5.52 -2.77 -5.78
C VAL A 346 6.23 -1.51 -5.28
N PHE A 347 5.49 -0.43 -5.02
CA PHE A 347 6.02 0.87 -4.65
C PHE A 347 5.60 1.26 -3.23
N ALA A 348 6.54 1.84 -2.48
CA ALA A 348 6.23 2.36 -1.15
C ALA A 348 5.30 3.57 -1.25
N ALA A 349 4.31 3.62 -0.36
CA ALA A 349 3.41 4.75 -0.26
C ALA A 349 4.19 6.04 0.06
N ARG A 350 3.91 7.11 -0.67
CA ARG A 350 4.52 8.44 -0.50
C ARG A 350 3.44 9.47 -0.27
N THR A 351 3.67 10.34 0.70
CA THR A 351 2.90 11.56 0.87
C THR A 351 3.48 12.68 0.00
N MET A 352 2.60 13.57 -0.46
CA MET A 352 3.02 14.74 -1.24
C MET A 352 3.94 15.64 -0.39
N PRO A 353 5.08 16.11 -0.91
CA PRO A 353 5.94 17.03 -0.16
C PRO A 353 5.20 18.31 0.26
N ALA A 354 5.44 18.82 1.46
CA ALA A 354 4.74 20.00 2.00
C ALA A 354 4.75 21.22 1.06
N ASN A 355 5.87 21.45 0.37
CA ASN A 355 5.99 22.54 -0.61
C ASN A 355 5.13 22.32 -1.87
N ALA A 356 4.94 21.08 -2.29
CA ALA A 356 4.06 20.73 -3.39
C ALA A 356 2.59 20.79 -2.96
N ALA A 357 2.27 20.35 -1.74
CA ALA A 357 0.94 20.46 -1.15
C ALA A 357 0.51 21.93 -0.99
N ALA A 358 1.39 22.81 -0.51
CA ALA A 358 1.11 24.25 -0.38
C ALA A 358 0.89 24.92 -1.75
N ARG A 359 1.60 24.49 -2.80
CA ARG A 359 1.36 24.96 -4.18
C ARG A 359 0.00 24.49 -4.69
N HIS A 360 -0.33 23.22 -4.45
CA HIS A 360 -1.62 22.61 -4.79
C HIS A 360 -2.78 23.36 -4.12
N GLU A 361 -2.68 23.63 -2.81
CA GLU A 361 -3.66 24.38 -2.05
C GLU A 361 -3.82 25.81 -2.58
N LYS A 362 -2.69 26.49 -2.89
CA LYS A 362 -2.72 27.85 -3.43
C LYS A 362 -3.35 27.92 -4.84
N GLU A 363 -3.09 26.94 -5.70
CA GLU A 363 -3.67 26.90 -7.04
C GLU A 363 -5.12 26.43 -7.05
N THR A 364 -5.50 25.50 -6.19
CA THR A 364 -6.92 25.11 -6.02
C THR A 364 -7.74 26.27 -5.47
N LEU A 365 -7.22 27.06 -4.52
CA LEU A 365 -7.86 28.30 -4.07
C LEU A 365 -8.03 29.31 -5.22
N LYS A 366 -7.02 29.46 -6.09
CA LYS A 366 -7.11 30.35 -7.26
C LYS A 366 -8.20 29.88 -8.24
N LEU A 367 -8.28 28.58 -8.53
CA LEU A 367 -9.31 28.01 -9.40
C LEU A 367 -10.72 28.16 -8.81
N GLN A 368 -10.87 27.99 -7.48
CA GLN A 368 -12.14 28.22 -6.78
C GLN A 368 -12.53 29.71 -6.80
N THR A 369 -11.58 30.61 -6.57
CA THR A 369 -11.82 32.07 -6.63
C THR A 369 -12.20 32.52 -8.04
N GLN A 370 -11.57 31.95 -9.07
CA GLN A 370 -11.92 32.21 -10.46
C GLN A 370 -13.31 31.68 -10.81
N ARG A 371 -13.67 30.46 -10.40
CA ARG A 371 -15.03 29.90 -10.59
C ARG A 371 -16.11 30.70 -9.87
N ALA A 372 -15.83 31.20 -8.66
CA ALA A 372 -16.73 32.08 -7.92
C ALA A 372 -16.90 33.47 -8.59
N GLY A 373 -15.86 33.96 -9.28
CA GLY A 373 -15.92 35.16 -10.09
C GLY A 373 -16.77 34.99 -11.36
N THR A 374 -16.70 33.82 -12.03
CA THR A 374 -17.51 33.54 -13.22
C THR A 374 -18.99 33.33 -12.91
N GLN A 375 -19.33 32.82 -11.72
CA GLN A 375 -20.73 32.67 -11.29
C GLN A 375 -21.38 34.00 -10.86
N ARG A 376 -20.61 35.01 -10.44
CA ARG A 376 -21.17 36.34 -10.10
C ARG A 376 -21.65 37.16 -11.31
N SER A 377 -21.26 36.79 -12.53
CA SER A 377 -21.74 37.46 -13.76
C SER A 377 -23.01 36.83 -14.34
N ALA A 378 -23.50 35.73 -13.77
CA ALA A 378 -24.68 35.01 -14.27
C ALA A 378 -25.58 34.54 -13.14
N SER A 379 -26.02 35.43 -12.25
CA SER A 379 -27.25 35.21 -11.46
C SER A 379 -27.77 36.53 -10.90
N THR A 380 -28.81 37.08 -11.52
CA THR A 380 -29.77 37.94 -10.83
C THR A 380 -30.71 37.01 -10.06
N PRO A 381 -30.83 37.07 -8.72
CA PRO A 381 -31.83 36.28 -8.04
C PRO A 381 -33.09 37.11 -7.81
N ALA A 382 -34.21 36.57 -8.31
CA ALA A 382 -35.53 36.88 -7.82
C ALA A 382 -35.70 36.29 -6.41
N ILE A 383 -36.41 37.04 -5.58
CA ILE A 383 -36.77 36.75 -4.20
C ILE A 383 -37.68 35.52 -4.16
N SER A 384 -37.29 34.52 -3.37
CA SER A 384 -38.22 33.52 -2.85
C SER A 384 -37.70 33.01 -1.51
N SER A 385 -38.55 33.17 -0.52
CA SER A 385 -38.41 32.85 0.89
C SER A 385 -38.29 31.36 1.18
N GLY A 386 -37.45 31.06 2.17
CA GLY A 386 -37.67 30.12 3.28
C GLY A 386 -38.01 28.66 2.96
N GLU A 387 -37.13 27.74 3.37
CA GLU A 387 -37.52 26.59 4.20
C GLU A 387 -36.30 25.85 4.79
N THR A 388 -36.28 25.83 6.13
CA THR A 388 -35.84 24.77 7.05
C THR A 388 -34.72 23.79 6.63
N GLN A 389 -33.56 23.96 7.28
CA GLN A 389 -32.60 22.87 7.54
C GLN A 389 -33.22 21.82 8.47
N SER A 390 -33.43 20.61 7.97
CA SER A 390 -33.59 19.41 8.80
C SER A 390 -32.38 18.49 8.59
N TYR A 391 -31.51 18.43 9.59
CA TYR A 391 -30.51 17.37 9.71
C TYR A 391 -31.17 16.17 10.40
N LEU A 392 -31.46 15.11 9.64
CA LEU A 392 -31.76 13.79 10.20
C LEU A 392 -30.65 12.81 9.76
N PRO A 393 -30.05 12.06 10.68
CA PRO A 393 -29.12 10.99 10.33
C PRO A 393 -29.89 9.78 9.77
N PRO A 394 -29.30 8.98 8.86
CA PRO A 394 -29.97 7.80 8.31
C PRO A 394 -30.26 6.77 9.41
N ARG A 395 -31.42 6.13 9.36
CA ARG A 395 -31.75 5.03 10.27
C ARG A 395 -31.00 3.77 9.83
N LEU A 396 -30.57 2.98 10.81
CA LEU A 396 -29.75 1.76 10.70
C LEU A 396 -30.30 0.66 9.76
N LEU A 397 -31.54 0.78 9.28
CA LEU A 397 -32.16 -0.13 8.31
C LEU A 397 -31.79 0.18 6.85
N ASP A 398 -31.29 1.38 6.55
CA ASP A 398 -30.88 1.77 5.19
C ASP A 398 -29.46 1.25 4.82
N LEU A 399 -28.79 0.57 5.77
CA LEU A 399 -27.45 -0.03 5.62
C LEU A 399 -27.49 -1.56 5.43
N ILE A 400 -28.67 -2.15 5.32
CA ILE A 400 -28.83 -3.59 5.07
C ILE A 400 -29.09 -3.78 3.58
N PRO A 401 -28.22 -4.51 2.83
CA PRO A 401 -28.47 -4.77 1.41
C PRO A 401 -29.78 -5.54 1.24
N LEU A 402 -30.67 -5.04 0.37
CA LEU A 402 -31.83 -5.79 -0.14
C LEU A 402 -31.30 -6.99 -0.94
N TRP A 403 -31.37 -8.18 -0.33
CA TRP A 403 -31.10 -9.43 -1.03
C TRP A 403 -32.21 -9.68 -2.06
N ASN A 404 -31.82 -9.64 -3.34
CA ASN A 404 -32.65 -10.12 -4.45
C ASN A 404 -32.34 -11.62 -4.67
N PRO A 405 -33.33 -12.53 -4.54
CA PRO A 405 -33.13 -13.97 -4.69
C PRO A 405 -32.56 -14.42 -6.05
N ASP A 406 -32.65 -13.60 -7.09
CA ASP A 406 -32.09 -13.93 -8.41
C ASP A 406 -30.57 -13.77 -8.51
N VAL A 407 -29.95 -13.04 -7.56
CA VAL A 407 -28.49 -12.86 -7.49
C VAL A 407 -27.82 -14.00 -6.71
N GLY A 408 -28.60 -14.75 -5.91
CA GLY A 408 -28.11 -15.87 -5.10
C GLY A 408 -28.10 -17.24 -5.80
N MET A 409 -28.78 -17.38 -6.94
CA MET A 409 -28.96 -18.68 -7.62
C MET A 409 -28.08 -18.91 -8.86
N SER A 410 -27.25 -17.95 -9.28
CA SER A 410 -26.29 -18.15 -10.38
C SER A 410 -24.89 -18.62 -9.92
N LYS A 411 -24.70 -18.89 -8.62
CA LYS A 411 -23.44 -19.42 -8.05
C LYS A 411 -23.64 -20.58 -7.07
N ALA A 412 -24.56 -21.50 -7.33
CA ALA A 412 -24.53 -22.84 -6.74
C ALA A 412 -25.56 -23.77 -7.39
N SER A 413 -25.28 -24.26 -8.60
CA SER A 413 -25.86 -25.50 -9.15
C SER A 413 -25.26 -25.75 -10.54
N ASN A 414 -24.69 -26.89 -10.93
CA ASN A 414 -24.56 -28.20 -10.32
C ASN A 414 -23.65 -29.06 -11.22
N GLY A 415 -22.84 -29.94 -10.63
CA GLY A 415 -22.81 -31.35 -11.02
C GLY A 415 -23.25 -32.10 -9.77
N VAL A 416 -24.28 -32.96 -9.76
CA VAL A 416 -24.71 -33.92 -10.78
C VAL A 416 -26.24 -34.05 -10.73
N GLY A 417 -26.88 -34.11 -11.91
CA GLY A 417 -28.24 -34.65 -12.01
C GLY A 417 -29.09 -34.08 -13.14
N PHE A 418 -29.00 -34.71 -14.31
CA PHE A 418 -30.02 -34.81 -15.35
C PHE A 418 -30.53 -33.55 -16.09
N ARG A 419 -30.60 -33.74 -17.41
CA ARG A 419 -30.86 -32.82 -18.52
C ARG A 419 -32.35 -32.66 -18.80
N VAL A 420 -32.82 -31.46 -19.14
CA VAL A 420 -33.87 -31.25 -20.17
C VAL A 420 -33.59 -29.94 -20.91
N GLN A 421 -33.53 -30.02 -22.24
CA GLN A 421 -33.52 -28.88 -23.18
C GLN A 421 -34.84 -28.11 -23.11
N GLN A 422 -34.79 -26.79 -23.15
CA GLN A 422 -35.82 -26.03 -23.86
C GLN A 422 -35.27 -24.74 -24.45
N THR A 423 -35.21 -24.76 -25.77
CA THR A 423 -35.12 -23.62 -26.69
C THR A 423 -36.32 -22.71 -26.52
N THR A 424 -36.14 -21.40 -26.44
CA THR A 424 -37.10 -20.44 -27.03
C THR A 424 -36.38 -19.16 -27.44
N GLY A 425 -36.27 -18.99 -28.75
CA GLY A 425 -36.13 -17.68 -29.36
C GLY A 425 -37.47 -16.96 -29.30
N ALA A 426 -37.42 -15.66 -29.06
CA ALA A 426 -38.57 -14.78 -29.24
C ALA A 426 -38.75 -14.52 -30.74
N VAL A 427 -39.78 -15.14 -31.33
CA VAL A 427 -40.47 -14.59 -32.50
C VAL A 427 -41.89 -14.30 -32.05
N VAL A 428 -42.22 -13.02 -32.08
CA VAL A 428 -43.58 -12.51 -31.92
C VAL A 428 -44.32 -12.83 -33.20
N GLU A 429 -45.34 -13.70 -33.14
CA GLU A 429 -46.50 -13.57 -34.00
C GLU A 429 -47.73 -14.26 -33.36
N ARG A 430 -48.82 -13.49 -33.33
CA ARG A 430 -50.16 -13.89 -32.89
C ARG A 430 -50.69 -15.01 -33.79
N LEU A 431 -51.42 -15.97 -33.23
CA LEU A 431 -52.71 -16.41 -33.79
C LEU A 431 -53.51 -17.22 -32.75
N ASP A 432 -54.79 -16.86 -32.62
CA ASP A 432 -55.84 -17.58 -31.90
C ASP A 432 -56.12 -18.96 -32.52
N LEU A 433 -56.41 -19.98 -31.71
CA LEU A 433 -57.61 -20.81 -31.86
C LEU A 433 -57.79 -21.79 -30.69
N ALA A 434 -59.05 -22.13 -30.45
CA ALA A 434 -59.61 -22.75 -29.26
C ALA A 434 -59.69 -24.30 -29.30
N GLN A 435 -60.02 -24.85 -28.12
CA GLN A 435 -60.89 -26.01 -27.85
C GLN A 435 -60.36 -27.46 -27.88
N MET A 436 -61.01 -28.24 -27.00
CA MET A 436 -61.07 -29.71 -26.79
C MET A 436 -60.03 -30.27 -25.79
N ILE A 437 -60.33 -30.57 -24.51
CA ILE A 437 -61.32 -31.48 -23.88
C ILE A 437 -61.21 -32.93 -24.38
N ASP A 438 -60.63 -33.79 -23.54
CA ASP A 438 -61.05 -35.16 -23.12
C ASP A 438 -59.79 -35.97 -22.70
N THR A 439 -59.55 -36.37 -21.44
CA THR A 439 -60.20 -37.28 -20.46
C THR A 439 -59.43 -38.61 -20.32
N VAL A 440 -59.50 -39.14 -19.08
CA VAL A 440 -59.28 -40.54 -18.63
C VAL A 440 -57.83 -40.91 -18.32
N GLU A 441 -57.39 -40.94 -17.05
CA GLU A 441 -57.69 -41.85 -15.91
C GLU A 441 -57.01 -43.23 -15.98
N ASP A 442 -56.45 -43.56 -14.81
CA ASP A 442 -55.51 -44.61 -14.44
C ASP A 442 -56.08 -46.04 -14.38
N ILE A 443 -55.18 -47.02 -14.47
CA ILE A 443 -55.24 -48.38 -13.90
C ILE A 443 -53.75 -48.71 -13.58
N ASP A 444 -53.27 -49.10 -12.40
CA ASP A 444 -53.78 -49.50 -11.08
C ASP A 444 -52.71 -49.13 -10.02
#